data_AF-A0A5K1DHP0-F1
#
_entry.id   AF-A0A5K1DHP0-F1
#
_cell.length_a   1.000
_cell.length_b   1.000
_cell.length_c   1.000
_cell.angle_alpha   90.00
_cell.angle_beta   90.00
_cell.angle_gamma   90.00
#
_symmetry.space_group_name_H-M   'P 1'
#
loop_
_entity.id
_entity.type
_entity.pdbx_description
1 polymer ?
#
loop_
_entity_poly.entity_id
_entity_poly.type
_entity_poly.pdbx_seq_one_letter_code
_entity_poly.pdbx_strand_id
1 'polypeptide(L)'
;MELRTIVAPAPTLLVQYSYGDNSKVEGVLASETLLLDTGADTIKHEGIVFGCVHHEDNPDSALRKVPGLVGLGRDPLSLVKQIGSSIDGKFAYCLPPY
;
A
#
# COMPACT_ATOMS: atom_id res chain seq x y z
N MET A 1 -4.95 9.24 -7.97
CA MET A 1 -4.58 9.01 -6.56
C MET A 1 -3.25 9.72 -6.32
N GLU A 2 -3.29 11.01 -6.03
CA GLU A 2 -2.09 11.79 -5.66
C GLU A 2 -1.88 11.60 -4.16
N LEU A 3 -0.85 10.87 -3.77
CA LEU A 3 -0.43 10.79 -2.38
C LEU A 3 0.58 11.93 -2.16
N ARG A 4 0.17 12.98 -1.44
CA ARG A 4 1.09 14.03 -0.98
C ARG A 4 1.81 13.49 0.24
N THR A 5 3.08 13.16 0.09
CA THR A 5 3.94 12.75 1.21
C THR A 5 4.15 13.93 2.16
N ILE A 6 3.49 13.90 3.32
CA ILE A 6 3.87 14.75 4.44
C ILE A 6 5.05 14.06 5.14
N VAL A 7 6.23 14.70 5.12
CA VAL A 7 7.39 14.24 5.89
C VAL A 7 7.06 14.38 7.39
N ALA A 8 6.85 13.25 8.08
CA ALA A 8 6.69 13.22 9.52
C ALA A 8 8.06 13.01 10.23
N PRO A 9 8.39 13.77 11.28
CA PRO A 9 9.63 13.60 12.03
C PRO A 9 9.41 12.62 13.21
N ALA A 10 9.73 11.33 13.03
CA ALA A 10 9.77 10.30 14.08
C ALA A 10 10.67 9.13 13.59
N PRO A 11 11.18 8.21 14.45
CA PRO A 11 12.22 7.27 14.05
C PRO A 11 11.73 6.40 12.89
N THR A 12 12.44 6.46 11.77
CA THR A 12 12.07 5.76 10.54
C THR A 12 12.24 4.26 10.74
N LEU A 13 11.12 3.54 10.85
CA LEU A 13 11.14 2.08 10.91
C LEU A 13 11.47 1.54 9.53
N LEU A 14 12.66 0.96 9.38
CA LEU A 14 13.11 0.35 8.14
C LEU A 14 12.31 -0.91 7.82
N VAL A 15 11.97 -1.07 6.55
CA VAL A 15 11.28 -2.25 6.03
C VAL A 15 12.05 -2.77 4.83
N GLN A 16 12.28 -4.08 4.84
CA GLN A 16 12.69 -4.82 3.66
C GLN A 16 11.56 -5.75 3.26
N TYR A 17 11.24 -5.76 1.96
CA TYR A 17 10.20 -6.62 1.42
C TYR A 17 10.69 -7.30 0.16
N SER A 18 10.32 -8.57 -0.02
CA SER A 18 10.63 -9.35 -1.21
C SER A 18 9.34 -9.69 -1.95
N TYR A 19 9.27 -9.34 -3.22
CA TYR A 19 8.13 -9.62 -4.08
C TYR A 19 8.27 -10.99 -4.75
N GLY A 20 7.15 -11.49 -5.30
CA GLY A 20 7.10 -12.81 -5.94
C GLY A 20 7.92 -12.93 -7.23
N ASP A 21 8.32 -11.80 -7.82
CA ASP A 21 9.24 -11.72 -8.97
C ASP A 21 10.72 -11.71 -8.54
N ASN A 22 11.01 -11.92 -7.25
CA ASN A 22 12.31 -11.87 -6.59
C ASN A 22 12.92 -10.47 -6.44
N SER A 23 12.20 -9.41 -6.80
CA SER A 23 12.62 -8.04 -6.52
C SER A 23 12.58 -7.77 -5.02
N LYS A 24 13.55 -7.03 -4.52
CA LYS A 24 13.62 -6.55 -3.14
C LYS A 24 13.57 -5.05 -3.08
N VAL A 25 12.84 -4.58 -2.09
CA VAL A 25 12.75 -3.15 -1.78
C VAL A 25 13.21 -2.88 -0.38
N GLU A 26 13.85 -1.73 -0.22
CA GLU A 26 14.17 -1.15 1.08
C GLU A 26 13.48 0.20 1.20
N GLY A 27 12.85 0.41 2.36
CA GLY A 27 12.05 1.60 2.59
C GLY A 27 11.84 1.87 4.07
N VAL A 28 10.95 2.82 4.33
CA VAL A 28 10.51 3.19 5.68
C VAL A 28 9.00 3.05 5.80
N LEU A 29 8.48 2.72 6.98
CA LEU A 29 7.05 2.86 7.21
C LEU A 29 6.64 4.33 7.32
N ALA A 30 5.49 4.62 6.73
CA ALA A 30 4.76 5.88 6.87
C ALA A 30 3.29 5.56 7.17
N SER A 31 2.57 6.58 7.64
CA SER A 31 1.14 6.48 7.90
C SER A 31 0.42 7.67 7.28
N GLU A 32 -0.71 7.45 6.64
CA GLU A 32 -1.49 8.49 5.97
C GLU A 32 -3.00 8.18 6.03
N THR A 33 -3.82 9.13 5.59
CA THR A 33 -5.26 8.92 5.39
C THR A 33 -5.56 8.40 3.98
N LEU A 34 -6.24 7.26 3.90
CA LEU A 34 -6.75 6.69 2.65
C LEU A 34 -8.21 7.11 2.44
N LEU A 35 -8.51 7.59 1.23
CA LEU A 35 -9.86 7.89 0.79
C LEU A 35 -10.31 6.83 -0.22
N LEU A 36 -11.45 6.20 0.04
CA LEU A 36 -12.07 5.23 -0.86
C LEU A 36 -13.42 5.77 -1.34
N ASP A 37 -13.55 5.96 -2.65
CA ASP A 37 -14.80 6.35 -3.27
C ASP A 37 -15.65 5.10 -3.55
N THR A 38 -16.90 5.13 -3.09
CA THR A 38 -17.89 4.06 -3.29
C THR A 38 -18.86 4.38 -4.44
N GLY A 39 -18.71 5.54 -5.08
CA GLY A 39 -19.63 6.08 -6.10
C GLY A 39 -20.83 6.82 -5.50
N ALA A 40 -21.23 6.49 -4.27
CA ALA A 40 -22.26 7.22 -3.52
C ALA A 40 -21.67 8.13 -2.43
N ASP A 41 -20.54 7.73 -1.84
CA ASP A 41 -19.86 8.45 -0.77
C ASP A 41 -18.35 8.17 -0.78
N THR A 42 -17.58 9.04 -0.12
CA THR A 42 -16.14 8.87 0.09
C THR A 42 -15.86 8.47 1.53
N ILE A 43 -15.42 7.23 1.73
CA ILE A 43 -15.04 6.68 3.03
C ILE A 43 -13.59 7.08 3.32
N LYS A 44 -13.35 7.55 4.55
CA LYS A 44 -12.01 7.90 5.04
C LYS A 44 -11.50 6.84 6.00
N HIS A 45 -10.28 6.36 5.76
CA HIS A 45 -9.54 5.51 6.69
C HIS A 45 -8.27 6.23 7.10
N GLU A 46 -8.22 6.68 8.34
CA GLU A 46 -7.04 7.31 8.93
C GLU A 46 -6.08 6.26 9.47
N GLY A 47 -4.80 6.62 9.57
CA GLY A 47 -3.79 5.75 10.18
C GLY A 47 -3.42 4.53 9.33
N ILE A 48 -3.62 4.60 8.01
CA ILE A 48 -3.19 3.54 7.11
C ILE A 48 -1.67 3.57 7.02
N VAL A 49 -1.06 2.47 7.45
CA VAL A 49 0.38 2.25 7.43
C VAL A 49 0.79 1.64 6.10
N PHE A 50 1.79 2.23 5.45
CA PHE A 50 2.34 1.75 4.18
C PHE A 50 3.85 1.93 4.13
N GLY A 51 4.50 1.27 3.17
CA GLY A 51 5.94 1.41 2.95
C GLY A 51 6.26 2.48 1.90
N CYS A 52 7.14 3.42 2.26
CA CYS A 52 7.79 4.34 1.34
C CYS A 52 9.12 3.73 0.88
N VAL A 53 9.16 3.26 -0.36
CA VAL A 53 10.35 2.62 -0.94
C VAL A 53 11.36 3.67 -1.41
N HIS A 54 12.63 3.50 -1.04
CA HIS A 54 13.74 4.35 -1.48
C HIS A 54 14.76 3.62 -2.35
N HIS A 55 14.83 2.29 -2.20
CA HIS A 55 15.73 1.44 -2.96
C HIS A 55 14.97 0.22 -3.47
N GLU A 56 15.29 -0.18 -4.70
CA GLU A 56 14.65 -1.28 -5.40
C GLU A 56 15.70 -1.90 -6.33
N ASP A 57 15.95 -3.20 -6.17
CA ASP A 57 17.10 -3.89 -6.78
C ASP A 57 16.84 -4.43 -8.20
N ASN A 58 15.57 -4.46 -8.65
CA ASN A 58 15.19 -4.97 -9.95
C ASN A 58 14.83 -3.85 -10.95
N PRO A 59 15.69 -3.56 -11.93
CA PRO A 59 15.44 -2.49 -12.90
C PRO A 59 14.16 -2.68 -13.74
N ASP A 60 13.62 -3.90 -13.83
CA ASP A 60 12.41 -4.24 -14.57
C ASP A 60 11.14 -4.36 -13.70
N SER A 61 11.24 -4.00 -12.41
CA SER A 61 10.12 -4.15 -11.47
C SER A 61 8.88 -3.36 -11.90
N ALA A 62 7.71 -3.89 -11.52
CA ALA A 62 6.44 -3.19 -11.73
C ALA A 62 6.43 -1.81 -11.05
N LEU A 63 7.15 -1.65 -9.93
CA LEU A 63 7.25 -0.40 -9.15
C LEU A 63 7.84 0.77 -9.93
N ARG A 64 8.62 0.53 -10.99
CA ARG A 64 9.13 1.61 -11.84
C ARG A 64 8.09 2.15 -12.82
N LYS A 65 7.01 1.39 -13.06
CA LYS A 65 5.93 1.73 -14.02
C LYS A 65 4.69 2.29 -13.33
N VAL A 66 4.55 2.11 -12.01
CA VAL A 66 3.41 2.56 -11.21
C VAL A 66 3.90 3.30 -9.96
N PRO A 67 3.10 4.20 -9.36
CA PRO A 67 3.51 4.91 -8.15
C PRO A 67 3.64 4.02 -6.90
N GLY A 68 3.16 2.77 -6.95
CA GLY A 68 3.26 1.83 -5.84
C GLY A 68 2.40 0.58 -6.05
N LEU A 69 2.42 -0.31 -5.06
CA LEU A 69 1.64 -1.56 -5.05
C LEU A 69 0.68 -1.57 -3.86
N VAL A 70 -0.49 -2.15 -4.06
CA VAL A 70 -1.50 -2.36 -3.00
C VAL A 70 -1.44 -3.81 -2.53
N GLY A 71 -1.13 -4.01 -1.26
CA GLY A 71 -1.08 -5.34 -0.65
C GLY A 71 -2.48 -5.87 -0.32
N LEU A 72 -2.93 -6.89 -1.05
CA LEU A 72 -4.23 -7.57 -0.84
C LEU A 72 -4.09 -8.93 -0.12
N GLY A 73 -2.91 -9.20 0.46
CA GLY A 73 -2.60 -10.44 1.15
C GLY A 73 -3.31 -10.58 2.51
N ARG A 74 -2.84 -11.55 3.31
CA ARG A 74 -3.37 -11.82 4.67
C ARG A 74 -2.53 -11.23 5.80
N ASP A 75 -1.46 -10.51 5.45
CA ASP A 75 -0.54 -9.89 6.38
C ASP A 75 -1.22 -8.77 7.20
N PRO A 76 -0.84 -8.50 8.47
CA PRO A 76 -1.40 -7.41 9.26
C PRO A 76 -1.30 -6.03 8.60
N LEU A 77 -0.26 -5.79 7.78
CA LEU A 77 -0.08 -4.55 7.03
C LEU A 77 -0.78 -4.57 5.66
N SER A 78 -1.47 -5.65 5.29
CA SER A 78 -2.29 -5.65 4.07
C SER A 78 -3.44 -4.64 4.18
N LEU A 79 -3.81 -4.02 3.06
CA LEU A 79 -4.89 -3.04 3.03
C LEU A 79 -6.20 -3.64 3.58
N VAL A 80 -6.51 -4.88 3.18
CA VAL A 80 -7.72 -5.62 3.60
C VAL A 80 -7.78 -5.80 5.11
N LYS A 81 -6.63 -5.99 5.78
CA LYS A 81 -6.57 -6.08 7.25
C LYS A 81 -6.71 -4.72 7.91
N GLN A 82 -6.04 -3.69 7.38
CA GLN A 82 -6.08 -2.34 7.94
C GLN A 82 -7.48 -1.71 7.86
N ILE A 83 -8.21 -1.89 6.77
CA ILE A 83 -9.61 -1.42 6.62
C ILE A 83 -10.64 -2.47 7.04
N GLY A 84 -10.20 -3.61 7.59
CA GLY A 84 -11.01 -4.80 7.79
C GLY A 84 -12.27 -4.57 8.65
N SER A 85 -12.22 -3.64 9.60
CA SER A 85 -13.38 -3.26 10.42
C SER A 85 -14.52 -2.63 9.61
N SER A 86 -14.22 -2.04 8.46
CA SER A 86 -15.19 -1.37 7.59
C SER A 86 -15.74 -2.26 6.47
N ILE A 87 -15.07 -3.38 6.19
CA ILE A 87 -15.41 -4.30 5.10
C ILE A 87 -15.66 -5.75 5.59
N ASP A 88 -15.86 -5.94 6.89
CA ASP A 88 -15.97 -7.26 7.53
C ASP A 88 -14.81 -8.21 7.21
N GLY A 89 -13.62 -7.66 6.95
CA GLY A 89 -12.43 -8.39 6.54
C GLY A 89 -12.55 -9.16 5.22
N LYS A 90 -13.53 -8.81 4.37
CA LYS A 90 -13.80 -9.48 3.08
C LYS A 90 -13.55 -8.54 1.92
N PHE A 91 -12.93 -9.06 0.87
CA PHE A 91 -12.64 -8.32 -0.35
C PHE A 91 -12.79 -9.23 -1.57
N ALA A 92 -13.22 -8.65 -2.69
CA ALA A 92 -13.28 -9.29 -4.00
C ALA A 92 -12.88 -8.27 -5.07
N TYR A 93 -12.26 -8.74 -6.15
CA TYR A 93 -11.88 -7.92 -7.30
C TYR A 93 -12.22 -8.65 -8.59
N CYS A 94 -12.65 -7.89 -9.59
CA CYS A 94 -12.93 -8.38 -10.94
C CYS A 94 -11.88 -7.80 -11.88
N LEU A 95 -11.04 -8.68 -12.44
CA LEU A 95 -10.09 -8.28 -13.47
C LEU A 95 -10.79 -8.34 -14.83
N PRO A 96 -10.64 -7.31 -15.69
CA PRO A 96 -11.17 -7.37 -17.04
C PRO A 96 -10.52 -8.54 -17.82
N PRO A 97 -11.25 -9.18 -18.74
CA PRO A 97 -10.64 -10.09 -19.69
C PRO A 97 -9.63 -9.33 -20.56
N TYR A 98 -8.57 -10.02 -20.95
CA TYR A 98 -7.43 -9.50 -21.72
C TYR A 98 -7.82 -8.79 -23.02
#